data_AF-A0A9D4MUV2-F1
#
_entry.id   AF-A0A9D4MUV2-F1
#
_cell.length_a   1.000
_cell.length_b   1.000
_cell.length_c   1.000
_cell.angle_alpha   90.00
_cell.angle_beta   90.00
_cell.angle_gamma   90.00
#
_symmetry.space_group_name_H-M   'P 1'
#
loop_
_entity.id
_entity.type
_entity.pdbx_description
1 polymer ?
#
loop_
_entity_poly.entity_id
_entity_poly.type
_entity_poly.pdbx_seq_one_letter_code
_entity_poly.pdbx_strand_id
1 'polypeptide(L)'
;METAKKPSRVQYRCKKCQKIDRKGRLAGHFFKYHVSFDQVPFSCSLCSFRCQTQQHLLDHVTKYAPHVKEAKLRGVTDLRRYLYKSDNPFSVSV
;
A
#
# COMPACT_ATOMS: atom_id res chain seq x y z
N MET A 1 -36.51 13.20 17.32
CA MET A 1 -35.98 12.07 16.51
C MET A 1 -34.72 12.56 15.82
N GLU A 2 -33.58 12.46 16.50
CA GLU A 2 -32.30 12.96 16.03
C GLU A 2 -31.71 11.97 15.01
N THR A 3 -31.94 12.20 13.72
CA THR A 3 -31.27 11.43 12.68
C THR A 3 -29.86 11.98 12.48
N ALA A 4 -28.90 11.30 13.12
CA ALA A 4 -27.47 11.56 13.02
C ALA A 4 -27.04 11.82 11.55
N LYS A 5 -26.67 13.07 11.26
CA LYS A 5 -26.08 13.51 10.00
C LYS A 5 -24.70 12.85 9.85
N LYS A 6 -24.65 11.67 9.22
CA LYS A 6 -23.40 10.95 8.90
C LYS A 6 -22.44 11.90 8.18
N PRO A 7 -21.14 11.98 8.56
CA PRO A 7 -20.22 12.91 7.92
C PRO A 7 -20.10 12.57 6.43
N SER A 8 -20.25 13.60 5.59
CA SER A 8 -20.13 13.50 4.13
C SER A 8 -18.79 12.84 3.79
N ARG A 9 -18.83 11.58 3.32
CA ARG A 9 -17.62 10.84 2.97
C ARG A 9 -17.02 11.47 1.73
N VAL A 10 -15.81 12.00 1.84
CA VAL A 10 -15.00 12.37 0.67
C VAL A 10 -14.89 11.14 -0.23
N GLN A 11 -15.47 11.24 -1.42
CA GLN A 11 -15.43 10.22 -2.45
C GLN A 11 -14.29 10.53 -3.41
N TYR A 12 -13.54 9.51 -3.77
CA TYR A 12 -12.40 9.61 -4.66
C TYR A 12 -12.81 9.01 -6.00
N ARG A 13 -12.42 9.64 -7.11
CA ARG A 13 -12.70 9.18 -8.47
C ARG A 13 -11.41 8.70 -9.14
N CYS A 14 -11.45 7.50 -9.73
CA CYS A 14 -10.33 6.96 -10.49
C CYS A 14 -10.23 7.71 -11.83
N LYS A 15 -9.07 8.30 -12.15
CA LYS A 15 -8.88 9.04 -13.42
C LYS A 15 -8.89 8.12 -14.66
N LYS A 16 -8.57 6.83 -14.52
CA LYS A 16 -8.50 5.86 -15.64
C LYS A 16 -9.85 5.29 -16.06
N CYS A 17 -10.74 5.00 -15.10
CA CYS A 17 -12.01 4.31 -15.37
C CYS A 17 -13.23 5.00 -14.75
N GLN A 18 -13.04 6.18 -14.15
CA GLN A 18 -14.09 7.00 -13.56
C GLN A 18 -14.89 6.36 -12.41
N LYS A 19 -14.47 5.18 -11.93
CA LYS A 19 -15.05 4.53 -10.74
C LYS A 19 -14.93 5.43 -9.53
N ILE A 20 -15.99 5.49 -8.72
CA ILE A 20 -16.05 6.28 -7.48
C ILE A 20 -16.04 5.32 -6.29
N ASP A 21 -15.15 5.56 -5.33
CA ASP A 21 -15.12 4.82 -4.06
C ASP A 21 -14.38 5.65 -2.99
N ARG A 22 -14.26 5.13 -1.77
CA ARG A 22 -13.39 5.67 -0.72
C ARG A 22 -11.92 5.51 -1.10
N LYS A 23 -11.06 6.43 -0.63
CA LYS A 23 -9.61 6.47 -0.92
C LYS A 23 -8.94 5.10 -0.90
N GLY A 24 -9.09 4.35 0.19
CA GLY A 24 -8.43 3.05 0.36
C GLY A 24 -8.89 1.99 -0.64
N ARG A 25 -10.19 1.93 -0.94
CA ARG A 25 -10.73 0.98 -1.92
C ARG A 25 -10.38 1.38 -3.34
N LEU A 26 -10.37 2.68 -3.62
CA LEU A 26 -10.00 3.20 -4.93
C LEU A 26 -8.51 2.99 -5.22
N ALA A 27 -7.63 3.17 -4.23
CA ALA A 27 -6.22 2.79 -4.32
C ALA A 27 -6.09 1.29 -4.66
N GLY A 28 -6.76 0.44 -3.87
CA GLY A 28 -6.94 -1.00 -4.13
C GLY A 28 -7.24 -1.34 -5.59
N HIS A 29 -8.28 -0.69 -6.11
CA HIS A 29 -8.74 -0.84 -7.48
C HIS A 29 -7.72 -0.34 -8.51
N PHE A 30 -7.17 0.87 -8.33
CA PHE A 30 -6.21 1.45 -9.25
C PHE A 30 -4.99 0.56 -9.40
N PHE A 31 -4.47 0.07 -8.28
CA PHE A 31 -3.32 -0.83 -8.27
C PHE A 31 -3.59 -2.20 -8.89
N LYS A 32 -4.81 -2.73 -8.73
CA LYS A 32 -5.17 -4.05 -9.26
C LYS A 32 -5.43 -4.04 -10.76
N TYR A 33 -5.99 -2.95 -11.30
CA TYR A 33 -6.51 -2.92 -12.67
C TYR A 33 -5.81 -1.90 -13.58
N HIS A 34 -5.02 -0.98 -13.03
CA HIS A 34 -4.43 0.13 -13.79
C HIS A 34 -2.92 0.32 -13.58
N VAL A 35 -2.31 -0.38 -12.61
CA VAL A 35 -0.88 -0.28 -12.31
C VAL A 35 -0.18 -1.55 -12.79
N SER A 36 0.80 -1.36 -13.67
CA SER A 36 1.71 -2.42 -14.09
C SER A 36 2.66 -2.79 -12.94
N PHE A 37 3.17 -4.02 -12.93
CA PHE A 37 4.02 -4.58 -11.88
C PHE A 37 5.19 -3.66 -11.45
N ASP A 38 5.76 -2.89 -12.39
CA ASP A 38 6.87 -1.94 -12.19
C ASP A 38 6.48 -0.58 -11.59
N GLN A 39 5.19 -0.34 -11.37
CA GLN A 39 4.65 0.92 -10.87
C GLN A 39 4.05 0.76 -9.46
N VAL A 40 4.28 -0.38 -8.81
CA VAL A 40 3.86 -0.63 -7.42
C VAL A 40 4.80 0.11 -6.45
N PRO A 41 4.26 0.94 -5.52
CA PRO A 41 5.05 1.86 -4.71
C PRO A 41 5.83 1.19 -3.58
N PHE A 42 5.42 0.01 -3.11
CA PHE A 42 6.14 -0.68 -2.03
C PHE A 42 6.58 -2.06 -2.49
N SER A 43 7.87 -2.34 -2.39
CA SER A 43 8.44 -3.66 -2.67
C SER A 43 9.37 -4.13 -1.57
N CYS A 44 9.41 -5.44 -1.35
CA CYS A 44 10.32 -6.05 -0.40
C CYS A 44 11.73 -6.09 -1.00
N SER A 45 12.75 -5.76 -0.21
CA SER A 45 14.14 -5.91 -0.64
C SER A 45 14.68 -7.33 -0.50
N LEU A 46 13.98 -8.20 0.25
CA LEU A 46 14.37 -9.59 0.49
C LEU A 46 13.74 -10.57 -0.52
N CYS A 47 12.66 -10.17 -1.19
CA CYS A 47 11.97 -11.00 -2.18
C CYS A 47 11.19 -10.17 -3.19
N SER A 48 10.65 -10.78 -4.24
CA SER A 48 9.88 -10.10 -5.28
C SER A 48 8.46 -9.68 -4.86
N PHE A 49 8.14 -9.66 -3.56
CA PHE A 49 6.82 -9.24 -3.07
C PHE A 49 6.63 -7.73 -3.22
N ARG A 50 5.52 -7.33 -3.84
CA ARG A 50 5.16 -5.92 -4.07
C ARG A 50 3.74 -5.67 -3.57
N CYS A 51 3.49 -4.53 -2.95
CA CYS A 51 2.18 -4.16 -2.43
C CYS A 51 1.94 -2.65 -2.42
N GLN A 52 0.68 -2.30 -2.16
CA GLN A 52 0.16 -0.95 -2.37
C GLN A 52 0.33 -0.05 -1.15
N THR A 53 0.61 -0.63 0.02
CA THR A 53 0.72 0.10 1.28
C THR A 53 1.94 -0.36 2.06
N GLN A 54 2.60 0.58 2.72
CA GLN A 54 3.74 0.31 3.59
C GLN A 54 3.37 -0.67 4.72
N GLN A 55 2.17 -0.54 5.28
CA GLN A 55 1.74 -1.38 6.41
C GLN A 55 1.63 -2.86 6.01
N HIS A 56 1.09 -3.16 4.82
CA HIS A 56 1.09 -4.52 4.29
C HIS A 56 2.50 -5.05 4.04
N LEU A 57 3.42 -4.20 3.56
CA LEU A 57 4.79 -4.63 3.35
C LEU A 57 5.50 -4.94 4.66
N LEU A 58 5.27 -4.10 5.67
CA LEU A 58 5.81 -4.30 7.01
C LEU A 58 5.26 -5.60 7.62
N ASP A 59 3.95 -5.82 7.52
CA ASP A 59 3.29 -7.05 7.97
C ASP A 59 3.86 -8.30 7.28
N HIS A 60 4.13 -8.19 5.99
CA HIS A 60 4.79 -9.25 5.24
C HIS A 60 6.19 -9.55 5.79
N VAL A 61 7.04 -8.55 6.00
CA VAL A 61 8.41 -8.79 6.52
C VAL A 61 8.41 -9.28 7.96
N THR A 62 7.44 -8.88 8.79
CA THR A 62 7.35 -9.28 10.21
C THR A 62 6.72 -10.66 10.42
N LYS A 63 5.73 -11.05 9.60
CA LYS A 63 5.05 -12.34 9.72
C LYS A 63 5.71 -13.44 8.88
N TYR A 64 6.41 -13.07 7.81
CA TYR A 64 7.03 -14.06 6.95
C TYR A 64 8.30 -14.59 7.61
N ALA A 65 8.19 -15.80 8.16
CA ALA A 65 9.25 -16.48 8.90
C ALA A 65 10.65 -16.44 8.24
N PRO A 66 10.83 -16.64 6.92
CA PRO A 66 12.16 -16.54 6.32
C PRO A 66 12.76 -15.13 6.40
N HIS A 67 11.97 -14.05 6.30
CA HIS A 67 12.48 -12.68 6.46
C HIS A 67 12.86 -12.37 7.90
N VAL A 68 12.09 -12.87 8.87
CA VAL A 68 12.42 -12.74 10.29
C VAL A 68 13.72 -13.48 10.62
N LYS A 69 13.92 -14.66 10.04
CA LYS A 69 15.19 -15.41 10.17
C LYS A 69 16.35 -14.64 9.57
N GLU A 70 16.19 -14.10 8.36
CA GLU A 70 17.22 -13.30 7.70
C GLU A 70 17.58 -12.03 8.47
N ALA A 71 16.59 -11.32 8.99
CA ALA A 71 16.82 -10.16 9.85
C ALA A 71 17.60 -10.52 11.11
N LYS A 72 17.28 -11.65 11.76
CA LYS A 72 18.03 -12.16 12.92
C LYS A 72 19.46 -12.54 12.57
N LEU A 73 19.68 -13.21 11.43
CA LEU A 73 21.02 -13.57 10.95
C LEU A 73 21.90 -12.34 10.70
N ARG A 74 21.30 -11.27 10.19
CA ARG A 74 22.01 -10.00 9.91
C ARG A 74 22.06 -9.05 11.12
N GLY A 75 21.52 -9.45 12.28
CA GLY A 75 21.45 -8.62 13.48
C GLY A 75 20.60 -7.35 13.31
N VAL A 76 19.67 -7.34 12.36
CA VAL A 76 18.83 -6.19 12.05
C VAL A 76 17.54 -6.25 12.88
N THR A 77 17.34 -5.27 13.75
CA THR A 77 16.12 -5.10 14.54
C THR A 77 15.05 -4.31 13.78
N ASP A 78 15.45 -3.33 12.97
CA ASP A 78 14.54 -2.53 12.17
C ASP A 78 14.23 -3.19 10.82
N LEU A 79 13.12 -3.92 10.78
CA LEU A 79 12.63 -4.56 9.56
C LEU A 79 12.21 -3.57 8.48
N ARG A 80 12.00 -2.28 8.83
CA ARG A 80 11.67 -1.22 7.88
C ARG A 80 12.78 -0.98 6.85
N ARG A 81 14.02 -1.38 7.16
CA ARG A 81 15.17 -1.36 6.22
C ARG A 81 14.96 -2.23 4.98
N TYR A 82 14.05 -3.20 5.03
CA TYR A 82 13.72 -4.09 3.92
C TYR A 82 12.52 -3.61 3.09
N LEU A 83 11.99 -2.42 3.41
CA LEU A 83 10.87 -1.81 2.69
C LEU A 83 11.44 -0.82 1.68
N TYR A 84 11.38 -1.16 0.41
CA TYR A 84 11.69 -0.23 -0.67
C TYR A 84 10.43 0.56 -1.03
N LYS A 85 10.59 1.89 -1.15
CA LYS A 85 9.56 2.80 -1.62
C LYS A 85 9.95 3.30 -3.00
N SER A 86 9.23 2.88 -4.02
CA SER A 86 9.30 3.50 -5.35
C SER A 86 8.56 4.84 -5.29
N ASP A 87 9.06 5.85 -6.02
CA ASP A 87 8.49 7.20 -6.04
C ASP A 87 6.98 7.18 -6.40
N ASN A 88 6.21 8.04 -5.73
CA ASN A 88 4.77 7.89 -5.54
C ASN A 88 3.97 8.30 -6.82
N PRO A 89 3.21 7.40 -7.47
CA PRO A 89 2.54 7.69 -8.75
C PRO A 89 1.19 8.44 -8.61
N PHE A 90 0.85 8.96 -7.44
CA PHE A 90 -0.40 9.70 -7.22
C PHE A 90 -0.13 11.19 -6.97
N SER A 91 -0.55 12.05 -7.90
CA SER A 91 -0.68 13.48 -7.63
C SER A 91 -2.03 13.75 -6.96
N VAL A 92 -2.00 14.43 -5.81
CA VAL A 92 -3.21 14.98 -5.18
C VAL A 92 -3.78 16.04 -6.14
N SER A 93 -5.07 16.03 -6.39
CA SER A 93 -5.75 17.17 -7.00
C SER A 93 -6.58 17.80 -5.89
N VAL A 94 -6.13 18.97 -5.44
CA VAL A 94 -6.87 19.87 -4.54
C VAL A 94 -8.07 20.45 -5.26
#